data_AF-A0A267F5V4-F1
#
_entry.id   AF-A0A267F5V4-F1
#
_cell.length_a   1.000
_cell.length_b   1.000
_cell.length_c   1.000
_cell.angle_alpha   90.00
_cell.angle_beta   90.00
_cell.angle_gamma   90.00
#
_symmetry.space_group_name_H-M   'P 1'
#
loop_
_entity.id
_entity.type
_entity.pdbx_description
1 polymer ?
#
loop_
_entity_poly.entity_id
_entity_poly.type
_entity_poly.pdbx_seq_one_letter_code
_entity_poly.pdbx_strand_id
1 'polypeptide(L)'
;MATFSQPPGVPSPIMQVVRQPPPPQPRRCQVHSEAARMPVPSVYDPYPPDPPADVPIPKRVNPLRPQPPERMTCVTETGDPHYQNQQRLAMLERKQFHRFHNAWSRYYYGSVAEKELHNRYFREGLKQQMRDSDEKNRRVFREKAQESSVAFSRDRQDIESEQVQRASKHQFLTQYRDANKMMMEEKAQRLRAERQRELQFDREQLKYNPINWSCSLK
;
A
#
# COMPACT_ATOMS: atom_id res chain seq x y z
N MET A 1 46.92 31.44 63.39
CA MET A 1 47.64 30.19 63.08
C MET A 1 46.61 29.10 62.82
N ALA A 2 46.50 28.63 61.58
CA ALA A 2 46.17 27.25 61.20
C ALA A 2 46.13 27.19 59.66
N THR A 3 46.83 26.20 59.15
CA THR A 3 47.27 25.96 57.77
C THR A 3 46.21 25.32 56.88
N PHE A 4 46.42 25.49 55.57
CA PHE A 4 45.82 24.80 54.43
C PHE A 4 45.55 23.29 54.63
N SER A 5 44.42 22.83 54.10
CA SER A 5 44.33 21.55 53.37
C SER A 5 43.11 21.56 52.45
N GLN A 6 43.33 21.66 51.13
CA GLN A 6 42.32 21.40 50.11
C GLN A 6 42.57 19.99 49.53
N PRO A 7 41.54 19.14 49.40
CA PRO A 7 41.65 17.82 48.78
C PRO A 7 41.72 17.89 47.24
N PRO A 8 42.19 16.81 46.58
CA PRO A 8 42.72 16.84 45.22
C PRO A 8 41.63 16.92 44.13
N GLY A 9 42.08 17.41 42.98
CA GLY A 9 41.29 17.72 41.79
C GLY A 9 40.43 16.57 41.27
N VAL A 10 39.20 16.94 40.92
CA VAL A 10 38.26 16.12 40.17
C VAL A 10 38.76 16.02 38.71
N PRO A 11 38.94 14.82 38.15
CA PRO A 11 39.33 14.69 36.74
C PRO A 11 38.16 15.08 35.84
N SER A 12 38.41 15.99 34.90
CA SER A 12 37.48 16.36 33.83
C SER A 12 37.02 15.13 33.05
N PRO A 13 35.73 15.06 32.66
CA PRO A 13 35.24 13.93 31.88
C PRO A 13 35.90 13.93 30.50
N ILE A 14 36.60 12.83 30.20
CA ILE A 14 37.10 12.51 28.87
C ILE A 14 35.90 12.53 27.91
N MET A 15 35.88 13.49 26.98
CA MET A 15 34.96 13.48 25.85
C MET A 15 35.26 12.23 25.02
N GLN A 16 34.49 11.17 25.24
CA GLN A 16 34.47 10.03 24.34
C GLN A 16 33.90 10.53 23.01
N VAL A 17 34.78 10.68 22.03
CA VAL A 17 34.38 10.84 20.63
C VAL A 17 33.65 9.55 20.25
N VAL A 18 32.32 9.59 20.28
CA VAL A 18 31.47 8.54 19.72
C VAL A 18 31.76 8.50 18.23
N ARG A 19 32.65 7.59 17.81
CA ARG A 19 32.84 7.28 16.39
C ARG A 19 31.53 6.68 15.91
N GLN A 20 30.72 7.48 15.21
CA GLN A 20 29.56 6.94 14.52
C GLN A 20 30.05 5.88 13.52
N PRO A 21 29.40 4.70 13.44
CA PRO A 21 29.70 3.76 12.38
C PRO A 21 29.44 4.44 11.03
N PRO A 22 30.24 4.14 9.99
CA PRO A 22 30.04 4.74 8.68
C PRO A 22 28.62 4.46 8.19
N PRO A 23 27.98 5.42 7.49
CA PRO A 23 26.65 5.22 6.94
C PRO A 23 26.67 3.96 6.06
N PRO A 24 25.59 3.15 6.05
CA PRO A 24 25.50 1.99 5.18
C PRO A 24 25.74 2.48 3.75
N GLN A 25 26.81 2.01 3.13
CA GLN A 25 27.08 2.31 1.74
C GLN A 25 25.82 1.94 0.94
N PRO A 26 25.40 2.75 -0.05
CA PRO A 26 24.34 2.34 -0.94
C PRO A 26 24.76 0.98 -1.48
N ARG A 27 23.96 -0.05 -1.20
CA ARG A 27 24.22 -1.40 -1.72
C ARG A 27 24.43 -1.20 -3.21
N ARG A 28 25.68 -1.37 -3.66
CA ARG A 28 26.01 -1.51 -5.08
C ARG A 28 24.92 -2.41 -5.63
N CYS A 29 24.07 -1.86 -6.51
CA CYS A 29 22.93 -2.58 -7.06
C CYS A 29 23.45 -3.95 -7.43
N GLN A 30 23.08 -4.96 -6.63
CA GLN A 30 23.30 -6.33 -7.03
C GLN A 30 22.46 -6.39 -8.29
N VAL A 31 23.14 -6.50 -9.42
CA VAL A 31 22.51 -6.88 -10.67
C VAL A 31 21.91 -8.22 -10.32
N HIS A 32 20.64 -8.21 -9.91
CA HIS A 32 19.86 -9.41 -9.76
C HIS A 32 20.03 -10.08 -11.12
N SER A 33 20.65 -11.26 -11.07
CA SER A 33 20.77 -12.16 -12.19
C SER A 33 19.51 -12.07 -13.03
N GLU A 34 19.64 -11.66 -14.29
CA GLU A 34 18.56 -11.58 -15.29
C GLU A 34 17.91 -12.95 -15.57
N ALA A 35 18.26 -13.98 -14.80
CA ALA A 35 17.58 -15.26 -14.76
C ALA A 35 16.17 -15.06 -14.17
N ALA A 36 15.19 -15.06 -15.07
CA ALA A 36 13.74 -15.14 -14.83
C ALA A 36 12.96 -13.83 -14.61
N ARG A 37 13.28 -12.75 -15.34
CA ARG A 37 12.18 -11.93 -15.86
C ARG A 37 11.46 -12.77 -16.91
N MET A 38 10.46 -13.55 -16.48
CA MET A 38 9.47 -14.11 -17.40
C MET A 38 8.96 -12.94 -18.24
N PRO A 39 9.10 -12.96 -19.57
CA PRO A 39 8.51 -11.92 -20.39
C PRO A 39 7.02 -11.90 -20.06
N VAL A 40 6.50 -10.74 -19.66
CA VAL A 40 5.06 -10.57 -19.45
C VAL A 40 4.41 -11.00 -20.77
N PRO A 41 3.57 -12.04 -20.77
CA PRO A 41 2.96 -12.51 -22.00
C PRO A 41 2.24 -11.32 -22.63
N SER A 42 2.64 -10.96 -23.85
CA SER A 42 1.88 -9.99 -24.62
C SER A 42 0.46 -10.53 -24.72
N VAL A 43 -0.54 -9.68 -24.48
CA VAL A 43 -1.97 -10.04 -24.62
C VAL A 43 -2.27 -10.49 -26.06
N TYR A 44 -1.44 -10.04 -27.01
CA TYR A 44 -1.54 -10.39 -28.43
C TYR A 44 -0.37 -11.28 -28.86
N ASP A 45 -0.66 -12.22 -29.75
CA ASP A 45 0.35 -13.10 -30.33
C ASP A 45 1.41 -12.31 -31.12
N PRO A 46 2.71 -12.63 -30.94
CA PRO A 46 3.77 -12.00 -31.71
C PRO A 46 3.68 -12.37 -33.19
N TYR A 47 3.82 -11.37 -34.08
CA TYR A 47 3.85 -11.59 -35.52
C TYR A 47 5.30 -11.80 -36.03
N PRO A 48 5.53 -12.75 -36.95
CA PRO A 48 4.59 -13.75 -37.46
C PRO A 48 4.25 -14.82 -36.43
N PRO A 49 3.07 -15.48 -36.50
CA PRO A 49 2.72 -16.53 -35.56
C PRO A 49 3.79 -17.62 -35.50
N ASP A 50 3.95 -18.24 -34.32
CA ASP A 50 4.87 -19.36 -34.18
C ASP A 50 4.42 -20.51 -35.10
N PRO A 51 5.36 -21.16 -35.80
CA PRO A 51 5.01 -22.30 -36.63
C PRO A 51 4.47 -23.44 -35.75
N PRO A 52 3.60 -24.30 -36.28
CA PRO A 52 3.19 -25.52 -35.58
C PRO A 52 4.42 -26.33 -35.16
N ALA A 53 4.30 -27.04 -34.03
CA ALA A 53 5.39 -27.76 -33.38
C ALA A 53 5.77 -29.05 -34.13
N ASP A 54 6.06 -28.97 -35.42
CA ASP A 54 6.23 -30.15 -36.28
C ASP A 54 7.67 -30.64 -36.37
N VAL A 55 8.65 -29.83 -35.92
CA VAL A 55 10.07 -30.21 -35.93
C VAL A 55 10.66 -30.15 -34.51
N PRO A 56 11.04 -31.30 -33.91
CA PRO A 56 11.69 -31.31 -32.61
C PRO A 56 13.04 -30.60 -32.71
N ILE A 57 13.15 -29.43 -32.09
CA ILE A 57 14.39 -28.68 -31.98
C ILE A 57 15.30 -29.44 -31.01
N PRO A 58 16.55 -29.79 -31.38
CA PRO A 58 17.50 -30.43 -30.48
C PRO A 58 17.64 -29.65 -29.18
N LYS A 59 17.69 -30.33 -28.04
CA LYS A 59 17.90 -29.66 -26.74
C LYS A 59 19.34 -29.14 -26.66
N ARG A 60 19.54 -28.01 -25.97
CA ARG A 60 20.88 -27.48 -25.71
C ARG A 60 21.63 -28.46 -24.79
N VAL A 61 22.85 -28.84 -25.17
CA VAL A 61 23.69 -29.76 -24.39
C VAL A 61 24.55 -28.94 -23.43
N ASN A 62 24.73 -29.39 -22.18
CA ASN A 62 25.61 -28.72 -21.24
C ASN A 62 27.05 -29.22 -21.43
N PRO A 63 28.00 -28.38 -21.89
CA PRO A 63 29.38 -28.82 -22.12
C PRO A 63 30.12 -29.19 -20.83
N LEU A 64 29.72 -28.65 -19.68
CA LEU A 64 30.33 -28.92 -18.37
C LEU A 64 29.75 -30.17 -17.69
N ARG A 65 28.71 -30.77 -18.28
CA ARG A 65 28.07 -31.98 -17.78
C ARG A 65 27.79 -32.92 -18.97
N PRO A 66 28.81 -33.69 -19.43
CA PRO A 66 28.58 -34.68 -20.48
C PRO A 66 27.49 -35.65 -20.03
N GLN A 67 26.54 -35.96 -20.91
CA GLN A 67 25.51 -36.95 -20.61
C GLN A 67 26.17 -38.33 -20.47
N PRO A 68 25.70 -39.19 -19.54
CA PRO A 68 26.20 -40.55 -19.45
C PRO A 68 26.00 -41.24 -20.81
N PRO A 69 26.98 -41.98 -21.32
CA PRO A 69 26.82 -42.66 -22.60
C PRO A 69 25.66 -43.66 -22.48
N GLU A 70 24.70 -43.60 -23.40
CA GLU A 70 23.81 -44.73 -23.65
C GLU A 70 24.66 -45.93 -24.08
N ARG A 71 24.25 -47.16 -23.73
CA ARG A 71 25.02 -48.36 -24.06
C ARG A 71 25.12 -48.52 -25.58
N MET A 72 26.26 -48.15 -26.15
CA MET A 72 26.52 -48.23 -27.60
C MET A 72 27.36 -49.48 -27.92
N THR A 73 26.97 -50.21 -28.97
CA THR A 73 27.65 -51.42 -29.47
C THR A 73 28.82 -51.14 -30.40
N CYS A 74 29.08 -49.87 -30.71
CA CYS A 74 30.13 -49.42 -31.61
C CYS A 74 30.76 -48.11 -31.09
N VAL A 75 32.09 -48.03 -31.15
CA VAL A 75 32.85 -46.85 -30.74
C VAL A 75 32.66 -45.76 -31.79
N THR A 76 31.79 -44.79 -31.53
CA THR A 76 31.75 -43.53 -32.29
C THR A 76 32.49 -42.46 -31.50
N GLU A 77 33.21 -41.60 -32.21
CA GLU A 77 33.95 -40.47 -31.65
C GLU A 77 33.08 -39.61 -30.73
N THR A 78 33.64 -39.17 -29.59
CA THR A 78 33.00 -38.22 -28.68
C THR A 78 32.85 -36.87 -29.39
N GLY A 79 31.67 -36.60 -29.96
CA GLY A 79 31.40 -35.30 -30.58
C GLY A 79 31.50 -34.15 -29.58
N ASP A 80 32.13 -33.04 -29.97
CA ASP A 80 32.30 -31.85 -29.11
C ASP A 80 30.93 -31.21 -28.77
N PRO A 81 30.54 -31.14 -27.47
CA PRO A 81 29.30 -30.50 -27.03
C PRO A 81 29.20 -29.01 -27.44
N HIS A 82 30.32 -28.30 -27.58
CA HIS A 82 30.33 -26.91 -28.05
C HIS A 82 29.94 -26.84 -29.52
N TYR A 83 30.54 -27.69 -30.36
CA TYR A 83 30.16 -27.83 -31.76
C TYR A 83 28.67 -28.17 -31.94
N GLN A 84 28.13 -29.12 -31.17
CA GLN A 84 26.69 -29.46 -31.22
C GLN A 84 25.79 -28.25 -30.90
N ASN A 85 26.17 -27.47 -29.89
CA ASN A 85 25.45 -26.26 -29.52
C ASN A 85 25.55 -25.17 -30.59
N GLN A 86 26.71 -25.02 -31.25
CA GLN A 86 26.88 -24.10 -32.37
C GLN A 86 26.01 -24.49 -33.57
N GLN A 87 25.98 -25.78 -33.93
CA GLN A 87 25.10 -26.28 -34.99
C GLN A 87 23.62 -26.04 -34.68
N ARG A 88 23.21 -26.28 -33.43
CA ARG A 88 21.86 -25.97 -32.94
C ARG A 88 21.53 -24.48 -33.08
N LEU A 89 22.47 -23.60 -32.70
CA LEU A 89 22.28 -22.15 -32.79
C LEU A 89 22.12 -21.71 -34.25
N ALA A 90 23.01 -22.15 -35.15
CA ALA A 90 22.91 -21.85 -36.58
C ALA A 90 21.59 -22.36 -37.20
N MET A 91 21.12 -23.54 -36.79
CA MET A 91 19.82 -24.06 -37.22
C MET A 91 18.65 -23.18 -36.76
N LEU A 92 18.67 -22.75 -35.50
CA LEU A 92 17.66 -21.87 -34.94
C LEU A 92 17.64 -20.50 -35.61
N GLU A 93 18.82 -19.91 -35.82
CA GLU A 93 18.96 -18.64 -36.54
C GLU A 93 18.40 -18.73 -37.96
N ARG A 94 18.76 -19.79 -38.70
CA ARG A 94 18.23 -20.03 -40.05
C ARG A 94 16.71 -20.22 -40.05
N LYS A 95 16.18 -20.97 -39.07
CA LYS A 95 14.73 -21.17 -38.93
C LYS A 95 14.01 -19.85 -38.64
N GLN A 96 14.55 -19.04 -37.73
CA GLN A 96 13.96 -17.75 -37.38
C GLN A 96 14.05 -16.75 -38.54
N PHE A 97 15.19 -16.71 -39.24
CA PHE A 97 15.37 -15.92 -40.44
C PHE A 97 14.32 -16.29 -41.49
N HIS A 98 14.17 -17.57 -41.82
CA HIS A 98 13.16 -18.03 -42.78
C HIS A 98 11.74 -17.71 -42.33
N ARG A 99 11.42 -17.86 -41.04
CA ARG A 99 10.09 -17.52 -40.50
C ARG A 99 9.77 -16.05 -40.74
N PHE A 100 10.64 -15.14 -40.33
CA PHE A 100 10.42 -13.71 -40.54
C PHE A 100 10.44 -13.38 -42.03
N HIS A 101 11.44 -13.84 -42.77
CA HIS A 101 11.56 -13.55 -44.18
C HIS A 101 10.31 -13.99 -44.96
N ASN A 102 9.81 -15.21 -44.73
CA ASN A 102 8.61 -15.73 -45.38
C ASN A 102 7.33 -15.00 -44.95
N ALA A 103 7.27 -14.50 -43.72
CA ALA A 103 6.12 -13.73 -43.28
C ALA A 103 6.06 -12.33 -43.92
N TRP A 104 7.20 -11.65 -43.98
CA TRP A 104 7.30 -10.29 -44.52
C TRP A 104 7.35 -10.26 -46.04
N SER A 105 7.92 -11.28 -46.68
CA SER A 105 7.99 -11.39 -48.14
C SER A 105 6.60 -11.44 -48.77
N ARG A 106 5.62 -12.06 -48.10
CA ARG A 106 4.22 -12.15 -48.56
C ARG A 106 3.59 -10.78 -48.80
N TYR A 107 3.94 -9.77 -48.03
CA TYR A 107 3.41 -8.42 -48.19
C TYR A 107 3.86 -7.77 -49.51
N TYR A 108 5.14 -7.88 -49.86
CA TYR A 108 5.70 -7.25 -51.06
C TYR A 108 5.56 -8.14 -52.30
N TYR A 109 5.93 -9.40 -52.18
CA TYR A 109 6.16 -10.33 -53.30
C TYR A 109 5.14 -11.47 -53.39
N GLY A 110 4.18 -11.55 -52.46
CA GLY A 110 3.15 -12.59 -52.49
C GLY A 110 2.14 -12.41 -53.62
N SER A 111 1.38 -13.47 -53.89
CA SER A 111 0.17 -13.37 -54.72
C SER A 111 -0.87 -12.45 -54.10
N VAL A 112 -1.83 -11.96 -54.89
CA VAL A 112 -2.90 -11.08 -54.40
C VAL A 112 -3.65 -11.72 -53.21
N ALA A 113 -3.93 -13.02 -53.28
CA ALA A 113 -4.58 -13.76 -52.20
C ALA A 113 -3.75 -13.77 -50.90
N GLU A 114 -2.43 -13.93 -51.00
CA GLU A 114 -1.54 -13.94 -49.83
C GLU A 114 -1.38 -12.56 -49.21
N LYS A 115 -1.32 -11.51 -50.04
CA LYS A 115 -1.31 -10.11 -49.59
C LYS A 115 -2.59 -9.78 -48.83
N GLU A 116 -3.75 -10.23 -49.34
CA GLU A 116 -5.02 -10.03 -48.63
C GLU A 116 -5.10 -10.79 -47.31
N LEU A 117 -4.58 -12.01 -47.24
CA LEU A 117 -4.51 -12.76 -45.98
C LEU A 117 -3.62 -12.05 -44.95
N HIS A 118 -2.46 -11.55 -45.39
CA HIS A 118 -1.57 -10.74 -44.56
C HIS A 118 -2.30 -9.49 -44.03
N ASN A 119 -2.91 -8.71 -44.91
CA ASN A 119 -3.64 -7.50 -44.55
C ASN A 119 -4.85 -7.80 -43.64
N ARG A 120 -5.51 -8.94 -43.83
CA ARG A 120 -6.60 -9.39 -42.96
C ARG A 120 -6.11 -9.67 -41.55
N TYR A 121 -4.96 -10.33 -41.38
CA TYR A 121 -4.38 -10.60 -40.06
C TYR A 121 -4.17 -9.30 -39.26
N PHE A 122 -3.54 -8.30 -39.86
CA PHE A 122 -3.34 -7.00 -39.18
C PHE A 122 -4.66 -6.28 -38.89
N ARG A 123 -5.63 -6.31 -39.82
CA ARG A 123 -6.95 -5.73 -39.61
C ARG A 123 -7.69 -6.38 -38.43
N GLU A 124 -7.64 -7.69 -38.30
CA GLU A 124 -8.26 -8.39 -37.16
C GLU A 124 -7.53 -8.09 -35.84
N GLY A 125 -6.19 -8.06 -35.84
CA GLY A 125 -5.41 -7.66 -34.67
C GLY A 125 -5.75 -6.25 -34.18
N LEU A 126 -5.86 -5.28 -35.10
CA LEU A 126 -6.26 -3.91 -34.77
C LEU A 126 -7.69 -3.83 -34.25
N LYS A 127 -8.64 -4.55 -34.86
CA LYS A 127 -10.03 -4.62 -34.36
C LYS A 127 -10.07 -5.17 -32.94
N GLN A 128 -9.27 -6.20 -32.65
CA GLN A 128 -9.19 -6.76 -31.30
C GLN A 128 -8.63 -5.74 -30.32
N GLN A 129 -7.53 -5.06 -30.67
CA GLN A 129 -6.95 -3.99 -29.85
C GLN A 129 -7.95 -2.86 -29.55
N MET A 130 -8.74 -2.45 -30.54
CA MET A 130 -9.79 -1.44 -30.36
C MET A 130 -10.88 -1.93 -29.39
N ARG A 131 -11.36 -3.17 -29.55
CA ARG A 131 -12.36 -3.76 -28.65
C ARG A 131 -11.87 -3.83 -27.21
N ASP A 132 -10.63 -4.30 -27.02
CA ASP A 132 -10.04 -4.46 -25.69
C ASP A 132 -9.82 -3.10 -25.01
N SER A 133 -9.40 -2.09 -25.79
CA SER A 133 -9.28 -0.71 -25.32
C SER A 133 -10.64 -0.13 -24.91
N ASP A 134 -11.67 -0.31 -25.75
CA ASP A 134 -13.03 0.15 -25.46
C ASP A 134 -13.63 -0.55 -24.23
N GLU A 135 -13.42 -1.86 -24.09
CA GLU A 135 -13.87 -2.62 -22.93
C GLU A 135 -13.17 -2.15 -21.65
N LYS A 136 -11.85 -1.95 -21.71
CA LYS A 136 -11.09 -1.37 -20.60
C LYS A 136 -11.64 -0.01 -20.19
N ASN A 137 -11.90 0.88 -21.15
CA ASN A 137 -12.44 2.20 -20.88
C ASN A 137 -13.86 2.12 -20.26
N ARG A 138 -14.71 1.24 -20.78
CA ARG A 138 -16.05 0.98 -20.22
C ARG A 138 -15.98 0.46 -18.79
N ARG A 139 -15.06 -0.46 -18.50
CA ARG A 139 -14.86 -0.99 -17.15
C ARG A 139 -14.43 0.10 -16.19
N VAL A 140 -13.40 0.88 -16.55
CA VAL A 140 -12.92 2.00 -15.72
C VAL A 140 -14.03 3.03 -15.48
N PHE A 141 -14.85 3.31 -16.48
CA PHE A 141 -15.99 4.22 -16.32
C PHE A 141 -17.02 3.67 -15.31
N ARG A 142 -17.38 2.38 -15.41
CA ARG A 142 -18.30 1.73 -14.46
C ARG A 142 -17.75 1.73 -13.04
N GLU A 143 -16.47 1.39 -12.88
CA GLU A 143 -15.79 1.40 -11.58
C GLU A 143 -15.85 2.79 -10.94
N LYS A 144 -15.48 3.84 -11.69
CA LYS A 144 -15.56 5.23 -11.21
C LYS A 144 -16.98 5.67 -10.85
N ALA A 145 -17.98 5.28 -11.64
CA ALA A 145 -19.37 5.58 -11.35
C ALA A 145 -19.83 4.90 -10.05
N GLN A 146 -19.44 3.64 -9.84
CA GLN A 146 -19.72 2.91 -8.61
C GLN A 146 -19.00 3.53 -7.41
N GLU A 147 -17.71 3.85 -7.52
CA GLU A 147 -16.92 4.53 -6.49
C GLU A 147 -17.57 5.86 -6.08
N SER A 148 -18.04 6.64 -7.06
CA SER A 148 -18.72 7.92 -6.81
C SER A 148 -20.04 7.72 -6.07
N SER A 149 -20.83 6.71 -6.44
CA SER A 149 -22.07 6.38 -5.75
C SER A 149 -21.82 5.96 -4.29
N VAL A 150 -20.77 5.18 -4.06
CA VAL A 150 -20.38 4.75 -2.71
C VAL A 150 -19.92 5.95 -1.88
N ALA A 151 -19.10 6.83 -2.45
CA ALA A 151 -18.66 8.06 -1.79
C ALA A 151 -19.84 8.94 -1.37
N PHE A 152 -20.80 9.18 -2.27
CA PHE A 152 -21.99 9.96 -1.95
C PHE A 152 -22.84 9.32 -0.83
N SER A 153 -23.00 8.00 -0.86
CA SER A 153 -23.75 7.28 0.17
C SER A 153 -23.08 7.39 1.55
N ARG A 154 -21.75 7.38 1.58
CA ARG A 154 -20.95 7.54 2.79
C ARG A 154 -21.04 8.96 3.34
N ASP A 155 -20.85 9.96 2.49
CA ASP A 155 -20.95 11.36 2.90
C ASP A 155 -22.32 11.66 3.53
N ARG A 156 -23.38 11.10 2.94
CA ARG A 156 -24.73 11.21 3.51
C ARG A 156 -24.83 10.57 4.90
N GLN A 157 -24.29 9.36 5.08
CA GLN A 157 -24.29 8.69 6.38
C GLN A 157 -23.48 9.46 7.42
N ASP A 158 -22.34 10.03 7.02
CA ASP A 158 -21.48 10.82 7.90
C ASP A 158 -22.23 12.07 8.39
N ILE A 159 -22.91 12.80 7.48
CA ILE A 159 -23.76 13.96 7.83
C ILE A 159 -24.88 13.56 8.81
N GLU A 160 -25.60 12.47 8.53
CA GLU A 160 -26.67 11.97 9.40
C GLU A 160 -26.10 11.61 10.79
N SER A 161 -24.94 10.96 10.84
CA SER A 161 -24.27 10.59 12.09
C SER A 161 -23.81 11.81 12.90
N GLU A 162 -23.29 12.85 12.24
CA GLU A 162 -22.87 14.09 12.89
C GLU A 162 -24.04 14.85 13.48
N GLN A 163 -25.18 14.87 12.79
CA GLN A 163 -26.41 15.49 13.30
C GLN A 163 -26.89 14.79 14.57
N VAL A 164 -26.91 13.45 14.57
CA VAL A 164 -27.28 12.65 15.74
C VAL A 164 -26.31 12.89 16.90
N GLN A 165 -25.00 12.88 16.64
CA GLN A 165 -23.99 13.15 17.67
C GLN A 165 -24.10 14.56 18.23
N ARG A 166 -24.36 15.57 17.38
CA ARG A 166 -24.58 16.95 17.81
C ARG A 166 -25.82 17.07 18.70
N ALA A 167 -26.92 16.45 18.32
CA ALA A 167 -28.15 16.43 19.11
C ALA A 167 -27.94 15.72 20.46
N SER A 168 -27.30 14.55 20.46
CA SER A 168 -26.97 13.80 21.68
C SER A 168 -26.07 14.61 22.62
N LYS A 169 -25.03 15.25 22.10
CA LYS A 169 -24.14 16.11 22.89
C LYS A 169 -24.90 17.30 23.48
N HIS A 170 -25.77 17.93 22.69
CA HIS A 170 -26.58 19.05 23.16
C HIS A 170 -27.52 18.61 24.30
N GLN A 171 -28.24 17.50 24.12
CA GLN A 171 -29.12 16.94 25.14
C GLN A 171 -28.36 16.62 26.43
N PHE A 172 -27.21 15.96 26.31
CA PHE A 172 -26.33 15.68 27.45
C PHE A 172 -25.97 16.98 28.19
N LEU A 173 -25.41 17.99 27.51
CA LEU A 173 -25.01 19.23 28.16
C LEU A 173 -26.20 19.98 28.79
N THR A 174 -27.37 19.96 28.17
CA THR A 174 -28.60 20.55 28.73
C THR A 174 -29.00 19.84 30.03
N GLN A 175 -28.96 18.50 30.07
CA GLN A 175 -29.26 17.74 31.29
C GLN A 175 -28.31 18.11 32.44
N TYR A 176 -27.00 18.22 32.18
CA TYR A 176 -26.03 18.63 33.20
C TYR A 176 -26.24 20.07 33.67
N ARG A 177 -26.52 20.99 32.74
CA ARG A 177 -26.85 22.38 33.07
C ARG A 177 -28.05 22.45 34.01
N ASP A 178 -29.12 21.72 33.68
CA ASP A 178 -30.37 21.76 34.44
C ASP A 178 -30.21 21.08 35.81
N ALA A 179 -29.49 19.96 35.89
CA ALA A 179 -29.16 19.31 37.16
C ALA A 179 -28.31 20.22 38.08
N ASN A 180 -27.30 20.90 37.52
CA ASN A 180 -26.48 21.86 38.28
C ASN A 180 -27.32 23.05 38.78
N LYS A 181 -28.25 23.54 37.95
CA LYS A 181 -29.18 24.60 38.35
C LYS A 181 -30.07 24.14 39.50
N MET A 182 -30.67 22.95 39.41
CA MET A 182 -31.50 22.38 40.47
C MET A 182 -30.72 22.25 41.79
N MET A 183 -29.49 21.75 41.74
CA MET A 183 -28.62 21.64 42.93
C MET A 183 -28.36 23.00 43.57
N MET A 184 -28.06 24.03 42.76
CA MET A 184 -27.82 25.38 43.26
C MET A 184 -29.07 26.01 43.86
N GLU A 185 -30.22 25.81 43.24
CA GLU A 185 -31.51 26.28 43.76
C GLU A 185 -31.87 25.60 45.08
N GLU A 186 -31.67 24.28 45.18
CA GLU A 186 -31.89 23.53 46.41
C GLU A 186 -30.97 24.01 47.53
N LYS A 187 -29.67 24.19 47.24
CA LYS A 187 -28.72 24.75 48.20
C LYS A 187 -29.14 26.15 48.67
N ALA A 188 -29.58 27.01 47.75
CA ALA A 188 -30.05 28.35 48.09
C ALA A 188 -31.33 28.32 48.95
N GLN A 189 -32.25 27.38 48.69
CA GLN A 189 -33.45 27.18 49.50
C GLN A 189 -33.09 26.69 50.91
N ARG A 190 -32.19 25.70 51.03
CA ARG A 190 -31.69 25.20 52.32
C ARG A 190 -31.07 26.32 53.16
N LEU A 191 -30.14 27.09 52.58
CA LEU A 191 -29.51 28.23 53.27
C LEU A 191 -30.51 29.30 53.70
N ARG A 192 -31.55 29.56 52.89
CA ARG A 192 -32.64 30.48 53.28
C ARG A 192 -33.45 29.94 54.46
N ALA A 193 -33.77 28.65 54.45
CA ALA A 193 -34.52 28.00 55.54
C ALA A 193 -33.70 27.93 56.84
N GLU A 194 -32.40 27.62 56.76
CA GLU A 194 -31.48 27.64 57.89
C GLU A 194 -31.41 29.04 58.51
N ARG A 195 -31.19 30.07 57.69
CA ARG A 195 -31.20 31.47 58.16
C ARG A 195 -32.53 31.86 58.82
N GLN A 196 -33.67 31.41 58.28
CA GLN A 196 -34.97 31.67 58.91
C GLN A 196 -35.10 30.98 60.27
N ARG A 197 -34.62 29.73 60.41
CA ARG A 197 -34.62 29.00 61.68
C ARG A 197 -33.70 29.66 62.70
N GLU A 198 -32.50 30.09 62.29
CA GLU A 198 -31.57 30.83 63.14
C GLU A 198 -32.22 32.13 63.66
N LEU A 199 -32.82 32.92 62.77
CA LEU A 199 -33.52 34.15 63.17
C LEU A 199 -34.73 33.90 64.09
N GLN A 200 -35.44 32.79 63.91
CA GLN A 200 -36.53 32.39 64.81
C GLN A 200 -36.00 31.97 66.18
N PHE A 201 -34.94 31.16 66.21
CA PHE A 201 -34.29 30.73 67.43
C PHE A 201 -33.76 31.93 68.23
N ASP A 202 -33.05 32.86 67.57
CA ASP A 202 -32.54 34.08 68.20
C ASP A 202 -33.70 34.93 68.79
N ARG A 203 -34.82 35.05 68.06
CA ARG A 203 -36.03 35.71 68.56
C ARG A 203 -36.63 35.04 69.79
N GLU A 204 -36.62 33.71 69.85
CA GLU A 204 -37.09 32.96 71.02
C GLU A 204 -36.14 33.12 72.22
N GLN A 205 -34.83 33.11 71.99
CA GLN A 205 -33.83 33.35 73.04
C GLN A 205 -33.97 34.75 73.65
N LEU A 206 -34.23 35.78 72.82
CA LEU A 206 -34.46 37.15 73.28
C LEU A 206 -35.66 37.30 74.22
N LYS A 207 -36.65 36.38 74.19
CA LYS A 207 -37.75 36.37 75.15
C LYS A 207 -37.28 36.10 76.58
N TYR A 208 -36.21 35.31 76.72
CA TYR A 208 -35.64 34.91 78.02
C TYR A 208 -34.42 35.73 78.42
N ASN A 209 -33.64 36.22 77.44
CA ASN A 209 -32.49 37.09 77.65
C ASN A 209 -32.50 38.27 76.65
N PRO A 210 -32.91 39.48 77.06
CA PRO A 210 -33.25 40.56 76.13
C PRO A 210 -32.04 41.24 75.44
N ILE A 211 -30.80 40.87 75.79
CA ILE A 211 -29.60 41.47 75.19
C ILE A 211 -29.15 40.62 73.99
N ASN A 212 -29.16 41.20 72.79
CA ASN A 212 -28.74 40.57 71.54
C ASN A 212 -27.21 40.54 71.40
N TRP A 213 -26.53 39.67 72.17
CA TRP A 213 -25.07 39.58 72.20
C TRP A 213 -24.43 39.18 70.86
N SER A 214 -25.15 38.45 70.01
CA SER A 214 -24.67 37.99 68.69
C SER A 214 -24.85 39.02 67.58
N CYS A 215 -25.59 40.11 67.81
CA CYS A 215 -25.91 41.13 66.80
C CYS A 215 -26.50 40.56 65.49
N SER A 216 -27.10 39.37 65.53
CA SER A 216 -27.54 38.60 64.36
C SER A 216 -28.91 39.04 63.83
N LEU A 217 -29.75 39.62 64.70
CA LEU A 217 -30.98 40.32 64.33
C LEU A 217 -30.67 41.80 64.01
N LYS A 218 -30.84 42.17 62.73
CA LYS A 218 -30.87 43.56 62.25
C LYS A 218 -32.29 44.10 62.23
#